data_AF-X1S3W6-F1
#
_entry.id   AF-X1S3W6-F1
#
_cell.length_a   1.000
_cell.length_b   1.000
_cell.length_c   1.000
_cell.angle_alpha   90.00
_cell.angle_beta   90.00
_cell.angle_gamma   90.00
#
_symmetry.space_group_name_H-M   'P 1'
#
loop_
_entity.id
_entity.type
_entity.pdbx_description
1 polymer ?
#
loop_
_entity_poly.entity_id
_entity_poly.type
_entity_poly.pdbx_seq_one_letter_code
_entity_poly.pdbx_strand_id
1 'polypeptide(L)'
;RSIWPYMLTFFDISLCEWLDRELGMSILLDIFNYNLSDLIDTKSDLDSLFYGMARKAMGWPMVKQSSEFYYPFLDDCIRMAKDFSADCFIYTQSIACKQFGAVPQLLREALHDEVGIPMLIIDFDVGDARMTSLKAFKDKITMFVQTLM
;
A
#
# COMPACT_ATOMS: atom_id res chain seq x y z
N ARG A 1 10.95 -8.24 -4.10
CA ARG A 1 9.75 -7.57 -4.65
C ARG A 1 8.80 -7.23 -3.51
N SER A 2 8.69 -5.96 -3.17
CA SER A 2 7.88 -5.49 -2.04
C SER A 2 6.61 -4.78 -2.50
N ILE A 3 5.51 -4.98 -1.79
CA ILE A 3 4.27 -4.20 -1.95
C ILE A 3 4.11 -3.29 -0.74
N TRP A 4 3.72 -2.05 -0.99
CA TRP A 4 3.52 -1.01 0.03
C TRP A 4 2.05 -0.58 -0.01
N PRO A 5 1.13 -1.25 0.72
CA PRO A 5 -0.30 -0.96 0.60
C PRO A 5 -0.70 0.46 1.00
N TYR A 6 0.23 1.19 1.63
CA TYR A 6 0.07 2.56 2.11
C TYR A 6 1.21 3.46 1.62
N MET A 7 1.12 4.77 1.90
CA MET A 7 2.03 5.79 1.37
C MET A 7 3.49 5.58 1.77
N LEU A 8 4.41 5.77 0.82
CA LEU A 8 5.84 5.98 1.08
C LEU A 8 6.08 7.32 1.81
N THR A 9 7.31 7.58 2.23
CA THR A 9 7.71 8.90 2.77
C THR A 9 7.67 10.01 1.71
N PHE A 10 7.11 11.17 2.08
CA PHE A 10 7.16 12.39 1.25
C PHE A 10 8.27 13.33 1.69
N PHE A 11 8.84 13.15 2.88
CA PHE A 11 9.92 13.99 3.38
C PHE A 11 11.29 13.59 2.84
N ASP A 12 11.45 12.36 2.33
CA ASP A 12 12.72 11.92 1.71
C ASP A 12 12.54 10.79 0.69
N ILE A 13 12.50 11.16 -0.60
CA ILE A 13 12.37 10.22 -1.72
C ILE A 13 13.62 9.35 -1.94
N SER A 14 14.76 9.66 -1.30
CA SER A 14 15.99 8.85 -1.41
C SER A 14 15.83 7.46 -0.79
N LEU A 15 14.77 7.24 0.01
CA LEU A 15 14.42 5.92 0.50
C LEU A 15 14.24 4.92 -0.64
N CYS A 16 13.56 5.32 -1.73
CA CYS A 16 13.29 4.44 -2.87
C CYS A 16 14.60 4.01 -3.57
N GLU A 17 15.52 4.95 -3.77
CA GLU A 17 16.83 4.65 -4.36
C GLU A 17 17.65 3.74 -3.44
N TRP A 18 17.63 3.98 -2.12
CA TRP A 18 18.37 3.18 -1.15
C TRP A 18 17.85 1.73 -1.08
N LEU A 19 16.54 1.52 -1.13
CA LEU A 19 15.94 0.18 -1.16
C LEU A 19 16.46 -0.65 -2.34
N ASP A 20 16.52 -0.03 -3.52
CA ASP A 20 17.00 -0.69 -4.74
C ASP A 20 18.50 -0.96 -4.67
N ARG A 21 19.32 0.06 -4.38
CA ARG A 21 20.79 -0.06 -4.43
C ARG A 21 21.40 -0.90 -3.33
N GLU A 22 20.90 -0.79 -2.10
CA GLU A 22 21.52 -1.43 -0.93
C GLU A 22 20.88 -2.77 -0.58
N LEU A 23 19.58 -2.94 -0.86
CA LEU A 23 18.83 -4.14 -0.49
C LEU A 23 18.31 -4.94 -1.70
N GLY A 24 18.46 -4.43 -2.93
CA GLY A 24 17.87 -5.07 -4.12
C GLY A 24 16.34 -5.13 -4.06
N MET A 25 15.71 -4.25 -3.28
CA MET A 25 14.28 -4.25 -3.03
C MET A 25 13.55 -3.30 -3.96
N SER A 26 12.79 -3.86 -4.91
CA SER A 26 11.87 -3.07 -5.74
C SER A 26 10.53 -2.83 -5.02
N ILE A 27 9.98 -1.63 -5.20
CA ILE A 27 8.61 -1.26 -4.82
C ILE A 27 7.72 -1.54 -6.03
N LEU A 28 6.87 -2.57 -5.94
CA LEU A 28 5.98 -2.94 -7.04
C LEU A 28 4.77 -2.01 -7.11
N LEU A 29 4.10 -1.85 -5.97
CA LEU A 29 2.84 -1.13 -5.87
C LEU A 29 2.82 -0.29 -4.60
N ASP A 30 2.22 0.89 -4.72
CA ASP A 30 1.84 1.77 -3.62
C ASP A 30 0.38 2.21 -3.74
N ILE A 31 -0.16 2.85 -2.70
CA ILE A 31 -1.55 3.34 -2.68
C ILE A 31 -1.94 4.22 -3.89
N PHE A 32 -0.99 4.83 -4.58
CA PHE A 32 -1.24 5.72 -5.71
C PHE A 32 -1.23 5.00 -7.06
N ASN A 33 -0.66 3.80 -7.18
CA ASN A 33 -0.36 3.22 -8.49
C ASN A 33 -1.14 1.92 -8.86
N TYR A 34 -1.88 1.29 -7.92
CA TYR A 34 -2.68 0.08 -8.24
C TYR A 34 -4.17 0.33 -8.50
N ASN A 35 -4.64 1.57 -8.39
CA ASN A 35 -6.07 1.87 -8.58
C ASN A 35 -6.40 2.03 -10.07
N LEU A 36 -6.62 0.89 -10.72
CA LEU A 36 -7.08 0.81 -12.10
C LEU A 36 -8.60 1.07 -12.15
N SER A 37 -9.01 2.00 -13.00
CA SER A 37 -10.41 2.35 -13.25
C SER A 37 -10.71 2.30 -14.73
N ASP A 38 -11.91 1.88 -15.10
CA ASP A 38 -12.38 1.94 -16.48
C ASP A 38 -12.40 3.37 -17.03
N LEU A 39 -12.33 3.49 -18.36
CA LEU A 39 -12.47 4.76 -19.04
C LEU A 39 -13.90 5.29 -18.88
N ILE A 40 -14.02 6.60 -18.66
CA ILE A 40 -15.32 7.27 -18.61
C ILE A 40 -15.78 7.51 -20.06
N ASP A 41 -17.03 7.14 -20.37
CA ASP A 41 -17.64 7.50 -21.64
C ASP A 41 -17.91 9.01 -21.67
N THR A 42 -17.21 9.72 -22.56
CA THR A 42 -17.32 11.16 -22.75
C THR A 42 -18.08 11.55 -24.01
N LYS A 43 -18.62 10.59 -24.77
CA LYS A 43 -19.14 10.81 -26.12
C LYS A 43 -20.63 10.58 -26.27
N SER A 44 -21.24 9.70 -25.46
CA SER A 44 -22.64 9.32 -25.65
C SER A 44 -23.62 10.42 -25.20
N ASP A 45 -23.65 10.72 -23.91
CA ASP A 45 -24.55 11.72 -23.31
C ASP A 45 -24.05 12.15 -21.92
N LEU A 46 -24.66 13.19 -21.35
CA LEU A 46 -24.25 13.74 -20.05
C LEU A 46 -24.54 12.78 -18.87
N ASP A 47 -25.62 12.00 -18.93
CA ASP A 47 -25.96 11.07 -17.85
C ASP A 47 -24.94 9.94 -17.77
N SER A 48 -24.54 9.39 -18.93
CA SER A 48 -23.48 8.39 -19.07
C SER A 48 -22.13 8.93 -18.59
N LEU A 49 -21.79 10.18 -18.93
CA LEU A 49 -20.59 10.87 -18.44
C LEU A 49 -20.59 11.00 -16.91
N PHE A 50 -21.66 11.55 -16.34
CA PHE A 50 -21.77 11.76 -14.90
C PHE A 50 -21.80 10.45 -14.11
N TYR A 51 -22.50 9.44 -14.63
CA TYR A 51 -22.49 8.10 -14.04
C TYR A 51 -21.09 7.48 -14.06
N GLY A 52 -20.37 7.59 -15.18
CA GLY A 52 -18.98 7.12 -15.29
C GLY A 52 -18.05 7.83 -14.31
N MET A 53 -18.17 9.15 -14.17
CA MET A 53 -17.42 9.94 -13.18
C MET A 53 -17.71 9.48 -11.74
N ALA A 54 -18.98 9.31 -11.39
CA ALA A 54 -19.38 8.84 -10.05
C ALA A 54 -18.86 7.42 -9.77
N ARG A 55 -18.99 6.51 -10.73
CA ARG A 55 -18.46 5.14 -10.63
C ARG A 55 -16.94 5.13 -10.45
N LYS A 56 -16.22 5.97 -11.19
CA LYS A 56 -14.76 6.09 -11.05
C LYS A 56 -14.35 6.59 -9.67
N ALA A 57 -15.07 7.56 -9.10
CA ALA A 57 -14.79 8.07 -7.76
C ALA A 57 -14.90 6.98 -6.68
N MET A 58 -15.83 6.04 -6.84
CA MET A 58 -15.96 4.88 -5.94
C MET A 58 -14.79 3.89 -6.03
N GLY A 59 -14.01 3.94 -7.12
CA GLY A 59 -12.81 3.12 -7.33
C GLY A 59 -11.52 3.76 -6.81
N TRP A 60 -11.57 4.96 -6.22
CA TRP A 60 -10.37 5.61 -5.71
C TRP A 60 -9.77 4.87 -4.50
N PRO A 61 -8.44 4.95 -4.30
CA PRO A 61 -7.81 4.46 -3.08
C PRO A 61 -8.50 5.05 -1.86
N MET A 62 -8.52 4.30 -0.75
CA MET A 62 -9.28 4.60 0.45
C MET A 62 -10.80 4.54 0.27
N VAL A 63 -11.39 5.07 -0.80
CA VAL A 63 -12.85 5.00 -1.03
C VAL A 63 -13.27 3.56 -1.29
N LYS A 64 -12.66 2.90 -2.26
CA LYS A 64 -12.94 1.49 -2.58
C LYS A 64 -12.72 0.59 -1.37
N GLN A 65 -11.64 0.83 -0.65
CA GLN A 65 -11.20 0.02 0.49
C GLN A 65 -11.98 0.27 1.78
N SER A 66 -12.71 1.39 1.85
CA SER A 66 -13.63 1.72 2.95
C SER A 66 -15.10 1.66 2.54
N SER A 67 -15.39 1.16 1.33
CA SER A 67 -16.76 1.00 0.86
C SER A 67 -17.53 -0.07 1.64
N GLU A 68 -16.80 -1.00 2.25
CA GLU A 68 -17.26 -1.94 3.27
C GLU A 68 -16.38 -1.79 4.53
N PHE A 69 -16.26 -2.85 5.34
CA PHE A 69 -15.16 -2.99 6.29
C PHE A 69 -13.82 -3.22 5.54
N TYR A 70 -12.82 -3.77 6.20
CA TYR A 70 -11.50 -3.99 5.64
C TYR A 70 -11.40 -5.15 4.62
N TYR A 71 -12.47 -5.92 4.39
CA TYR A 71 -12.41 -7.12 3.54
C TYR A 71 -11.93 -6.85 2.11
N PRO A 72 -12.47 -5.85 1.38
CA PRO A 72 -12.00 -5.57 0.02
C PRO A 72 -10.52 -5.18 -0.03
N PHE A 73 -10.02 -4.54 1.04
CA PHE A 73 -8.61 -4.18 1.15
C PHE A 73 -7.72 -5.42 1.32
N LEU A 74 -8.13 -6.40 2.14
CA LEU A 74 -7.39 -7.65 2.30
C LEU A 74 -7.38 -8.46 1.00
N ASP A 75 -8.54 -8.61 0.36
CA ASP A 75 -8.68 -9.34 -0.89
C ASP A 75 -7.83 -8.74 -2.00
N ASP A 76 -7.83 -7.41 -2.13
CA ASP A 76 -6.95 -6.70 -3.07
C ASP A 76 -5.47 -6.97 -2.75
N CYS A 77 -5.05 -6.91 -1.49
CA CYS A 77 -3.66 -7.18 -1.10
C CYS A 77 -3.24 -8.62 -1.39
N ILE A 78 -4.08 -9.60 -1.06
CA ILE A 78 -3.81 -11.02 -1.32
C ILE A 78 -3.73 -11.28 -2.82
N ARG A 79 -4.63 -10.69 -3.61
CA ARG A 79 -4.58 -10.78 -5.07
C ARG A 79 -3.31 -10.16 -5.63
N MET A 80 -2.95 -8.94 -5.20
CA MET A 80 -1.71 -8.28 -5.64
C MET A 80 -0.47 -9.11 -5.26
N ALA A 81 -0.48 -9.75 -4.10
CA ALA A 81 0.60 -10.64 -3.69
C ALA A 81 0.78 -11.82 -4.66
N LYS A 82 -0.32 -12.43 -5.11
CA LYS A 82 -0.32 -13.53 -6.09
C LYS A 82 0.07 -13.03 -7.50
N ASP A 83 -0.62 -12.02 -8.01
CA ASP A 83 -0.49 -11.52 -9.38
C ASP A 83 0.93 -11.00 -9.68
N PHE A 84 1.56 -10.35 -8.70
CA PHE A 84 2.91 -9.81 -8.85
C PHE A 84 3.99 -10.65 -8.17
N SER A 85 3.60 -11.81 -7.61
CA SER A 85 4.49 -12.71 -6.87
C SER A 85 5.32 -11.95 -5.83
N ALA A 86 4.65 -11.22 -4.94
CA ALA A 86 5.35 -10.43 -3.92
C ALA A 86 6.15 -11.32 -2.97
N ASP A 87 7.32 -10.83 -2.53
CA ASP A 87 8.16 -11.54 -1.56
C ASP A 87 7.87 -11.06 -0.11
N CYS A 88 7.43 -9.81 0.04
CA CYS A 88 7.07 -9.23 1.33
C CYS A 88 6.17 -7.99 1.18
N PHE A 89 5.54 -7.60 2.29
CA PHE A 89 4.80 -6.35 2.40
C PHE A 89 5.48 -5.41 3.41
N ILE A 90 5.43 -4.11 3.14
CA ILE A 90 5.81 -3.05 4.09
C ILE A 90 4.62 -2.12 4.26
N TYR A 91 4.05 -2.08 5.46
CA TYR A 91 2.94 -1.21 5.79
C TYR A 91 3.41 -0.02 6.63
N THR A 92 3.28 1.17 6.08
CA THR A 92 3.57 2.44 6.75
C THR A 92 2.34 2.93 7.50
N GLN A 93 2.22 2.60 8.78
CA GLN A 93 1.06 2.95 9.58
C GLN A 93 1.08 4.44 9.94
N SER A 94 0.27 5.22 9.22
CA SER A 94 0.10 6.63 9.54
C SER A 94 -0.64 6.82 10.87
N ILE A 95 -0.04 7.56 11.79
CA ILE A 95 -0.67 7.95 13.06
C ILE A 95 -1.93 8.80 12.87
N ALA A 96 -2.04 9.50 11.73
CA ALA A 96 -3.16 10.38 11.41
C ALA A 96 -4.37 9.60 10.89
N CYS A 97 -4.14 8.46 10.23
CA CYS A 97 -5.22 7.63 9.69
C CYS A 97 -5.85 6.76 10.79
N LYS A 98 -7.06 7.11 11.25
CA LYS A 98 -7.78 6.33 12.27
C LYS A 98 -8.65 5.21 11.70
N GLN A 99 -9.04 5.32 10.42
CA GLN A 99 -9.91 4.33 9.76
C GLN A 99 -9.24 2.96 9.63
N PHE A 100 -7.92 2.93 9.42
CA PHE A 100 -7.14 1.71 9.22
C PHE A 100 -6.20 1.40 10.40
N GLY A 101 -6.56 1.80 11.63
CA GLY A 101 -5.64 1.65 12.78
C GLY A 101 -5.31 0.19 13.16
N ALA A 102 -6.30 -0.71 13.12
CA ALA A 102 -6.11 -2.13 13.48
C ALA A 102 -5.95 -3.05 12.26
N VAL A 103 -6.34 -2.58 11.07
CA VAL A 103 -6.35 -3.34 9.82
C VAL A 103 -4.96 -3.91 9.44
N PRO A 104 -3.83 -3.22 9.67
CA PRO A 104 -2.52 -3.76 9.32
C PRO A 104 -2.19 -5.08 10.02
N GLN A 105 -2.63 -5.27 11.27
CA GLN A 105 -2.40 -6.53 11.96
C GLN A 105 -3.22 -7.66 11.33
N LEU A 106 -4.47 -7.40 10.97
CA LEU A 106 -5.32 -8.36 10.24
C LEU A 106 -4.74 -8.70 8.86
N LEU A 107 -4.19 -7.70 8.16
CA LEU A 107 -3.51 -7.93 6.88
C LEU A 107 -2.28 -8.81 7.04
N ARG A 108 -1.50 -8.63 8.11
CA ARG A 108 -0.31 -9.46 8.37
C ARG A 108 -0.70 -10.93 8.53
N GLU A 109 -1.75 -11.18 9.32
CA GLU A 109 -2.27 -12.54 9.56
C GLU A 109 -2.81 -13.13 8.26
N ALA A 110 -3.64 -12.39 7.52
CA ALA A 110 -4.18 -12.86 6.24
C ALA A 110 -3.09 -13.15 5.20
N LEU A 111 -2.05 -12.31 5.08
CA LEU A 111 -0.94 -12.57 4.16
C LEU A 111 -0.15 -13.82 4.56
N HIS A 112 0.06 -14.04 5.84
CA HIS A 112 0.72 -15.25 6.34
C HIS A 112 -0.12 -16.49 6.00
N ASP A 113 -1.41 -16.47 6.31
CA ASP A 113 -2.27 -17.65 6.20
C ASP A 113 -2.65 -17.99 4.75
N GLU A 114 -2.91 -16.98 3.91
CA GLU A 114 -3.43 -17.16 2.55
C GLU A 114 -2.34 -17.30 1.49
N VAL A 115 -1.16 -16.70 1.71
CA VAL A 115 -0.08 -16.64 0.72
C VAL A 115 1.31 -16.88 1.29
N GLY A 116 1.46 -17.07 2.61
CA GLY A 116 2.76 -17.34 3.24
C GLY A 116 3.73 -16.16 3.18
N ILE A 117 3.24 -14.93 3.01
CA ILE A 117 4.09 -13.74 2.80
C ILE A 117 4.18 -12.91 4.08
N PRO A 118 5.39 -12.55 4.53
CA PRO A 118 5.58 -11.74 5.74
C PRO A 118 5.32 -10.26 5.49
N MET A 119 4.89 -9.55 6.55
CA MET A 119 4.67 -8.11 6.52
C MET A 119 5.32 -7.36 7.69
N LEU A 120 6.10 -6.33 7.37
CA LEU A 120 6.60 -5.33 8.32
C LEU A 120 5.58 -4.20 8.49
N ILE A 121 5.35 -3.78 9.73
CA ILE A 121 4.54 -2.58 10.05
C ILE A 121 5.47 -1.54 10.68
N ILE A 122 5.44 -0.32 10.18
CA ILE A 122 6.23 0.81 10.68
C ILE A 122 5.27 1.96 11.01
N ASP A 123 5.17 2.33 12.29
CA ASP A 123 4.50 3.58 12.69
C ASP A 123 5.22 4.78 12.09
N PHE A 124 4.47 5.72 11.55
CA PHE A 124 5.00 6.70 10.62
C PHE A 124 4.10 7.93 10.49
N ASP A 125 4.68 9.03 10.02
CA ASP A 125 3.96 10.17 9.47
C ASP A 125 4.55 10.52 8.10
N VAL A 126 3.67 10.74 7.11
CA VAL A 126 4.05 10.92 5.72
C VAL A 126 4.90 12.16 5.45
N GLY A 127 4.69 13.21 6.24
CA GLY A 127 5.38 14.49 6.09
C GLY A 127 6.33 14.83 7.24
N ASP A 128 6.33 14.07 8.34
CA ASP A 128 7.09 14.41 9.55
C ASP A 128 8.16 13.36 9.93
N ALA A 129 9.39 13.64 9.53
CA ALA A 129 10.56 12.82 9.88
C ALA A 129 10.89 12.77 11.38
N ARG A 130 10.30 13.64 12.21
CA ARG A 130 10.49 13.61 13.67
C ARG A 130 9.78 12.42 14.32
N MET A 131 8.71 11.92 13.69
CA MET A 131 7.99 10.74 14.17
C MET A 131 8.80 9.47 13.94
N THR A 132 9.29 9.26 12.73
CA THR A 132 10.21 8.17 12.41
C THR A 132 11.20 8.67 11.37
N SER A 133 12.46 8.79 11.79
CA SER A 133 13.54 9.28 10.94
C SER A 133 13.85 8.30 9.81
N LEU A 134 14.47 8.80 8.73
CA LEU A 134 14.92 7.94 7.64
C LEU A 134 15.86 6.83 8.12
N LYS A 135 16.77 7.15 9.06
CA LYS A 135 17.66 6.15 9.66
C LYS A 135 16.87 5.03 10.33
N ALA A 136 15.86 5.37 11.15
CA ALA A 136 15.02 4.37 11.80
C ALA A 136 14.23 3.52 10.79
N PHE A 137 13.76 4.13 9.69
CA PHE A 137 13.16 3.42 8.55
C PHE A 137 14.13 2.37 7.98
N LYS A 138 15.34 2.80 7.61
CA LYS A 138 16.37 1.95 7.01
C LYS A 138 16.77 0.82 7.95
N ASP A 139 16.96 1.10 9.24
CA ASP A 139 17.32 0.12 10.25
C ASP A 139 16.23 -0.97 10.38
N LYS A 140 14.94 -0.56 10.51
CA LYS A 140 13.80 -1.51 10.60
C LYS A 140 13.66 -2.38 9.36
N ILE A 141 13.78 -1.79 8.17
CA ILE A 141 13.70 -2.54 6.91
C ILE A 141 14.87 -3.51 6.78
N THR A 142 16.08 -3.08 7.11
CA THR A 142 17.28 -3.94 7.06
C THR A 142 17.10 -5.17 7.96
N MET A 143 16.66 -4.97 9.19
CA MET A 143 16.39 -6.07 10.12
C MET A 143 15.32 -7.03 9.60
N PHE A 144 14.26 -6.50 8.98
CA PHE A 144 13.19 -7.33 8.41
C PHE A 144 13.68 -8.15 7.22
N VAL A 145 14.42 -7.54 6.30
CA VAL A 145 14.94 -8.23 5.11
C VAL A 145 15.88 -9.37 5.48
N GLN A 146 16.68 -9.20 6.54
CA GLN A 146 17.53 -10.27 7.05
C GLN A 146 16.75 -11.52 7.50
N THR A 147 15.46 -11.39 7.82
CA THR A 147 14.59 -12.54 8.15
C THR A 147 13.96 -13.22 6.93
N LEU A 148 14.10 -12.62 5.74
CA LEU A 148 13.60 -13.16 4.47
C LEU A 148 14.65 -14.00 3.72
N MET A 149 15.92 -13.89 4.14
CA MET A 149 17.06 -14.63 3.60
C MET A 149 17.24 -15.96 4.33
#